data_AF-W6UJF3-F1
#
_entry.id   AF-W6UJF3-F1
#
_cell.length_a   1.000
_cell.length_b   1.000
_cell.length_c   1.000
_cell.angle_alpha   90.00
_cell.angle_beta   90.00
_cell.angle_gamma   90.00
#
_symmetry.space_group_name_H-M   'P 1'
#
loop_
_entity.id
_entity.type
_entity.pdbx_description
1 polymer ?
#
loop_
_entity_poly.entity_id
_entity_poly.type
_entity_poly.pdbx_seq_one_letter_code
_entity_poly.pdbx_strand_id
1 'polypeptide(L)'
;MVRLTKFSNFTNIYRVLFLVATQCILLYWYVQRAHIIGAFESHRAVLHPFSKSYTFFYPEFNSEVVLVFVHIQKTGGTFVESALTKDGVLGFPCNCKRGVKFCRCYRDQDVWLFSRYSVGWRCGLHADFTELRECVPRMLNKLEGHERPRRLVYFTILRGALDRYVSEWLHTRRGGTWVKATLRCRGLSPRPFQYLPCSYVFDANVSQLSFNRFANCPGSLSSNRQTRMIASLDDLGCYSNLREWTKPANLAVNFSLSPPQIDLLASAVENLATAFATFGLIEHTIYTQYMYRMLLGLVFRIPFKNNINTSWVSEAYQEPGLLSSDWKQVAEARNQIDMMFVAFARHLFTHRLAARLRAESILPMRLRLFLRQVEPRLLLSDTNLEARTANFEGLLDSPSTVSEITRLLDVLGSPTGSVRRYFSSARQSLNSMMVLIGNQIMGSICHVLLETRRLSTVSVVLKAMYETGEFGFNVKRVQYDQETGAIGGLSGRPCLQH
;
A
#
# COMPACT_ATOMS: atom_id res chain seq x y z
N MET A 1 70.21 -18.94 -56.36
CA MET A 1 68.96 -18.20 -56.06
C MET A 1 68.65 -18.34 -54.58
N VAL A 2 68.87 -17.28 -53.80
CA VAL A 2 68.53 -17.21 -52.37
C VAL A 2 67.05 -16.82 -52.24
N ARG A 3 66.22 -17.64 -51.59
CA ARG A 3 64.85 -17.26 -51.21
C ARG A 3 64.46 -17.82 -49.84
N LEU A 4 64.63 -16.95 -48.84
CA LEU A 4 63.73 -16.64 -47.72
C LEU A 4 62.87 -17.80 -47.17
N THR A 5 63.40 -18.54 -46.20
CA THR A 5 62.59 -19.24 -45.20
C THR A 5 62.43 -18.35 -43.97
N LYS A 6 61.18 -17.91 -43.76
CA LYS A 6 60.72 -17.13 -42.61
C LYS A 6 60.90 -17.92 -41.31
N PHE A 7 61.78 -17.47 -40.43
CA PHE A 7 61.66 -17.75 -39.00
C PHE A 7 60.62 -16.78 -38.43
N SER A 8 59.35 -17.20 -38.36
CA SER A 8 58.38 -16.48 -37.52
C SER A 8 58.71 -16.77 -36.06
N ASN A 9 59.07 -15.74 -35.29
CA ASN A 9 59.26 -15.81 -33.85
C ASN A 9 57.99 -16.34 -33.16
N PHE A 10 57.94 -17.65 -32.88
CA PHE A 10 56.85 -18.32 -32.17
C PHE A 10 56.54 -17.64 -30.83
N THR A 11 57.53 -17.05 -30.18
CA THR A 11 57.43 -16.29 -28.93
C THR A 11 56.52 -15.06 -29.03
N ASN A 12 56.41 -14.42 -30.20
CA ASN A 12 55.49 -13.29 -30.40
C ASN A 12 54.04 -13.74 -30.59
N ILE A 13 53.82 -14.90 -31.20
CA ILE A 13 52.47 -15.43 -31.41
C ILE A 13 51.82 -15.80 -30.08
N TYR A 14 52.54 -16.46 -29.16
CA TYR A 14 52.02 -16.79 -27.83
C TYR A 14 51.74 -15.54 -26.98
N ARG A 15 52.55 -14.48 -27.10
CA ARG A 15 52.30 -13.20 -26.42
C ARG A 15 51.05 -12.50 -26.95
N VAL A 16 50.86 -12.49 -28.28
CA VAL A 16 49.66 -11.92 -28.90
C VAL A 16 48.42 -12.73 -28.52
N LEU A 17 48.50 -14.07 -28.55
CA LEU A 17 47.39 -14.93 -28.13
C LEU A 17 47.04 -14.75 -26.65
N PHE A 18 48.04 -14.59 -25.77
CA PHE A 18 47.81 -14.32 -24.35
C PHE A 18 47.15 -12.96 -24.11
N LEU A 19 47.59 -11.91 -24.81
CA LEU A 19 46.98 -10.58 -24.75
C LEU A 19 45.54 -10.59 -25.25
N VAL A 20 45.29 -11.24 -26.39
CA VAL A 20 43.92 -11.39 -26.93
C VAL A 20 43.03 -12.17 -25.96
N ALA A 21 43.53 -13.27 -25.38
CA ALA A 21 42.78 -14.06 -24.42
C ALA A 21 42.44 -13.26 -23.15
N THR A 22 43.41 -12.51 -22.60
CA THR A 22 43.17 -11.64 -21.44
C THR A 22 42.20 -10.51 -21.75
N GLN A 23 42.28 -9.89 -22.93
CA GLN A 23 41.33 -8.87 -23.37
C GLN A 23 39.91 -9.44 -23.51
N CYS A 24 39.77 -10.62 -24.09
CA CYS A 24 38.48 -11.32 -24.21
C CYS A 24 37.89 -11.68 -22.84
N ILE A 25 38.70 -12.13 -21.89
CA ILE A 25 38.27 -12.43 -20.51
C ILE A 25 37.80 -11.14 -19.81
N LEU A 26 38.55 -10.05 -19.94
CA LEU A 26 38.16 -8.76 -19.37
C LEU A 26 36.88 -8.21 -20.00
N LEU A 27 36.71 -8.34 -21.31
CA LEU A 27 35.50 -7.93 -22.01
C LEU A 27 34.30 -8.78 -21.59
N TYR A 28 34.48 -10.09 -21.48
CA TYR A 28 33.47 -11.01 -20.97
C TYR A 28 33.07 -10.65 -19.53
N TRP A 29 34.05 -10.37 -18.66
CA TRP A 29 33.78 -9.97 -17.28
C TRP A 29 33.07 -8.61 -17.20
N TYR A 30 33.43 -7.66 -18.07
CA TYR A 30 32.76 -6.36 -18.19
C TYR A 30 31.30 -6.52 -18.65
N VAL A 31 31.05 -7.33 -19.68
CA VAL A 31 29.69 -7.61 -20.19
C VAL A 31 28.86 -8.35 -19.15
N GLN A 32 29.42 -9.38 -18.50
CA GLN A 32 28.73 -10.09 -17.42
C GLN A 32 28.43 -9.17 -16.23
N ARG A 33 29.37 -8.30 -15.84
CA ARG A 33 29.15 -7.30 -14.79
C ARG A 33 28.07 -6.31 -15.20
N ALA A 34 28.05 -5.83 -16.44
CA ALA A 34 27.00 -4.94 -16.94
C ALA A 34 25.64 -5.64 -16.98
N HIS A 35 25.60 -6.92 -17.35
CA HIS A 35 24.37 -7.73 -17.36
C HIS A 35 23.87 -8.04 -15.95
N ILE A 36 24.77 -8.28 -15.00
CA ILE A 36 24.46 -8.45 -13.57
C ILE A 36 23.99 -7.13 -12.96
N ILE A 37 24.64 -6.01 -13.26
CA ILE A 37 24.20 -4.68 -12.81
C ILE A 37 22.84 -4.34 -13.40
N GLY A 38 22.61 -4.60 -14.69
CA GLY A 38 21.30 -4.40 -15.33
C GLY A 38 20.22 -5.33 -14.77
N ALA A 39 20.55 -6.58 -14.45
CA ALA A 39 19.65 -7.51 -13.76
C ALA A 39 19.40 -7.09 -12.29
N PHE A 40 20.38 -6.48 -11.63
CA PHE A 40 20.27 -5.95 -10.27
C PHE A 40 19.47 -4.64 -10.22
N GLU A 41 19.59 -3.79 -11.24
CA GLU A 41 18.76 -2.61 -11.45
C GLU A 41 17.32 -2.98 -11.80
N SER A 42 17.12 -4.03 -12.63
CA SER A 42 15.81 -4.63 -12.90
C SER A 42 15.20 -5.29 -11.66
N HIS A 43 15.99 -6.01 -10.85
CA HIS A 43 15.53 -6.52 -9.56
C HIS A 43 15.23 -5.41 -8.56
N ARG A 44 16.01 -4.32 -8.54
CA ARG A 44 15.65 -3.09 -7.83
C ARG A 44 14.31 -2.55 -8.33
N ALA A 45 14.08 -2.51 -9.65
CA ALA A 45 12.82 -2.10 -10.29
C ALA A 45 11.61 -2.95 -9.87
N VAL A 46 11.83 -4.21 -9.51
CA VAL A 46 10.79 -5.09 -8.90
C VAL A 46 10.66 -4.89 -7.38
N LEU A 47 11.73 -4.46 -6.70
CA LEU A 47 11.76 -4.06 -5.27
C LEU A 47 11.27 -2.61 -5.02
N HIS A 48 10.95 -1.86 -6.07
CA HIS A 48 10.76 -0.40 -6.03
C HIS A 48 9.54 0.13 -5.22
N PRO A 49 8.42 -0.60 -5.00
CA PRO A 49 7.38 -0.06 -4.11
C PRO A 49 7.74 -0.19 -2.61
N PHE A 50 8.53 -1.21 -2.24
CA PHE A 50 8.83 -1.55 -0.84
C PHE A 50 10.09 -0.89 -0.29
N SER A 51 11.02 -0.50 -1.15
CA SER A 51 12.27 0.17 -0.80
C SER A 51 12.23 1.65 -1.21
N LYS A 52 11.45 2.47 -0.49
CA LYS A 52 11.58 3.92 -0.61
C LYS A 52 12.90 4.33 0.04
N SER A 53 13.77 5.06 -0.68
CA SER A 53 14.90 5.73 -0.04
C SER A 53 14.32 6.71 0.96
N TYR A 54 14.46 6.37 2.24
CA TYR A 54 13.77 7.08 3.29
C TYR A 54 14.55 8.35 3.59
N THR A 55 14.18 9.42 2.89
CA THR A 55 14.43 10.76 3.41
C THR A 55 13.51 10.93 4.60
N PHE A 56 14.08 11.03 5.80
CA PHE A 56 13.28 11.31 6.97
C PHE A 56 12.70 12.71 6.84
N PHE A 57 11.40 12.83 7.07
CA PHE A 57 10.70 14.10 7.04
C PHE A 57 10.51 14.52 8.49
N TYR A 58 11.55 15.09 9.08
CA TYR A 58 11.46 15.68 10.42
C TYR A 58 11.20 17.17 10.25
N PRO A 59 9.93 17.63 10.34
CA PRO A 59 9.67 19.06 10.26
C PRO A 59 10.37 19.84 11.39
N GLU A 60 10.80 19.21 12.50
CA GLU A 60 11.64 19.82 13.55
C GLU A 60 12.90 20.48 12.97
N PHE A 61 13.58 19.77 12.07
CA PHE A 61 14.86 20.19 11.51
C PHE A 61 14.76 20.82 10.11
N ASN A 62 13.56 20.91 9.54
CA ASN A 62 13.33 21.49 8.23
C ASN A 62 12.00 22.28 8.20
N SER A 63 12.09 23.61 8.28
CA SER A 63 10.95 24.54 8.23
C SER A 63 10.21 24.55 6.89
N GLU A 64 10.80 24.01 5.81
CA GLU A 64 10.14 23.87 4.51
C GLU A 64 9.14 22.71 4.50
N VAL A 65 9.25 21.75 5.43
CA VAL A 65 8.38 20.58 5.47
C VAL A 65 6.99 20.96 5.98
N VAL A 66 5.97 20.67 5.17
CA VAL A 66 4.57 20.77 5.56
C VAL A 66 3.91 19.41 5.42
N LEU A 67 3.41 18.87 6.53
CA LEU A 67 2.68 17.62 6.53
C LEU A 67 1.26 17.86 6.01
N VAL A 68 0.82 17.08 5.02
CA VAL A 68 -0.51 17.19 4.42
C VAL A 68 -1.27 15.90 4.67
N PHE A 69 -2.31 15.97 5.52
CA PHE A 69 -3.11 14.81 5.86
C PHE A 69 -4.30 14.64 4.90
N VAL A 70 -4.28 13.57 4.11
CA VAL A 70 -5.37 13.24 3.19
C VAL A 70 -6.45 12.45 3.95
N HIS A 71 -7.51 13.13 4.40
CA HIS A 71 -8.56 12.53 5.22
C HIS A 71 -9.63 11.86 4.36
N ILE A 72 -9.51 10.55 4.15
CA ILE A 72 -10.55 9.74 3.49
C ILE A 72 -11.69 9.43 4.46
N GLN A 73 -12.93 9.54 4.00
CA GLN A 73 -14.09 9.32 4.84
C GLN A 73 -14.07 7.90 5.46
N LYS A 74 -14.37 7.86 6.76
CA LYS A 74 -14.61 6.63 7.55
C LYS A 74 -13.39 5.70 7.71
N THR A 75 -12.18 6.21 7.51
CA THR A 75 -10.93 5.48 7.77
C THR A 75 -10.31 5.77 9.13
N GLY A 76 -11.00 6.50 10.01
CA GLY A 76 -10.46 6.89 11.32
C GLY A 76 -9.71 8.23 11.33
N GLY A 77 -9.81 9.02 10.25
CA GLY A 77 -9.12 10.32 10.18
C GLY A 77 -9.44 11.29 11.33
N THR A 78 -10.65 11.26 11.91
CA THR A 78 -10.99 12.10 13.08
C THR A 78 -10.12 11.78 14.30
N PHE A 79 -9.78 10.50 14.50
CA PHE A 79 -8.89 10.06 15.57
C PHE A 79 -7.47 10.58 15.34
N VAL A 80 -6.91 10.36 14.14
CA VAL A 80 -5.57 10.82 13.78
C VAL A 80 -5.45 12.34 13.87
N GLU A 81 -6.44 13.08 13.37
CA GLU A 81 -6.42 14.54 13.43
C GLU A 81 -6.52 15.09 14.86
N SER A 82 -7.29 14.43 15.74
CA SER A 82 -7.30 14.77 17.16
C SER A 82 -5.92 14.56 17.78
N ALA A 83 -5.31 13.41 17.50
CA ALA A 83 -3.99 13.07 18.00
C ALA A 83 -2.91 14.07 17.56
N LEU A 84 -2.95 14.49 16.28
CA LEU A 84 -2.03 15.47 15.70
C LEU A 84 -2.19 16.89 16.28
N THR A 85 -3.36 17.22 16.81
CA THR A 85 -3.70 18.62 17.15
C THR A 85 -4.07 18.81 18.61
N LYS A 86 -5.21 18.25 19.04
CA LYS A 86 -5.80 18.45 20.37
C LYS A 86 -5.05 17.70 21.45
N ASP A 87 -4.75 16.43 21.18
CA ASP A 87 -4.01 15.58 22.12
C ASP A 87 -2.53 15.95 22.10
N GLY A 88 -2.04 16.26 20.89
CA GLY A 88 -0.78 16.95 20.65
C GLY A 88 0.38 16.01 20.35
N VAL A 89 1.38 16.60 19.69
CA VAL A 89 2.64 15.96 19.32
C VAL A 89 3.76 16.74 20.02
N LEU A 90 4.75 16.03 20.57
CA LEU A 90 5.94 16.65 21.16
C LEU A 90 6.73 17.39 20.07
N GLY A 91 7.31 18.55 20.39
CA GLY A 91 8.06 19.39 19.43
C GLY A 91 7.19 20.16 18.42
N PHE A 92 5.92 19.80 18.26
CA PHE A 92 5.00 20.38 17.27
C PHE A 92 3.70 20.89 17.90
N PRO A 93 3.75 21.99 18.67
CA PRO A 93 2.56 22.49 19.34
C PRO A 93 1.53 23.05 18.36
N CYS A 94 0.25 22.81 18.65
CA CYS A 94 -0.87 23.49 18.05
C CYS A 94 -1.57 24.34 19.13
N ASN A 95 -1.92 25.58 18.80
CA ASN A 95 -2.74 26.41 19.67
C ASN A 95 -4.23 26.09 19.43
N CYS A 96 -4.79 25.24 20.30
CA CYS A 96 -6.19 24.83 20.29
C CYS A 96 -7.00 25.63 21.31
N LYS A 97 -7.92 26.48 20.85
CA LYS A 97 -8.87 27.16 21.74
C LYS A 97 -10.00 26.22 22.14
N ARG A 98 -10.38 26.22 23.42
CA ARG A 98 -11.50 25.42 23.93
C ARG A 98 -12.79 25.79 23.17
N GLY A 99 -13.55 24.78 22.75
CA GLY A 99 -14.79 24.96 21.98
C GLY A 99 -14.61 25.19 20.47
N VAL A 100 -13.39 25.43 19.99
CA VAL A 100 -13.12 25.60 18.55
C VAL A 100 -12.73 24.26 17.92
N LYS A 101 -13.28 23.95 16.74
CA LYS A 101 -13.04 22.68 16.05
C LYS A 101 -11.67 22.57 15.38
N PHE A 102 -11.00 23.69 15.13
CA PHE A 102 -9.69 23.77 14.48
C PHE A 102 -8.66 24.44 15.39
N CYS A 103 -7.39 24.04 15.26
CA CYS A 103 -6.25 24.48 16.03
C CYS A 103 -5.22 25.17 15.14
N ARG A 104 -4.55 26.21 15.64
CA ARG A 104 -3.48 26.87 14.89
C ARG A 104 -2.17 26.09 15.05
N CYS A 105 -1.82 25.28 14.07
CA CYS A 105 -0.58 24.48 14.02
C CYS A 105 0.50 25.17 13.17
N TYR A 106 1.12 26.18 13.77
CA TYR A 106 2.12 27.04 13.11
C TYR A 106 3.44 26.96 13.86
N ARG A 107 4.56 27.04 13.13
CA ARG A 107 5.87 27.41 13.67
C ARG A 107 6.07 28.87 13.31
N ASP A 108 6.01 29.74 14.30
CA ASP A 108 5.97 31.19 14.11
C ASP A 108 4.81 31.60 13.17
N GLN A 109 5.12 31.95 11.92
CA GLN A 109 4.15 32.36 10.91
C GLN A 109 3.88 31.28 9.85
N ASP A 110 4.59 30.16 9.91
CA ASP A 110 4.54 29.09 8.91
C ASP A 110 3.69 27.90 9.35
N VAL A 111 2.85 27.42 8.45
CA VAL A 111 2.03 26.22 8.68
C VAL A 111 2.92 24.99 8.56
N TRP A 112 2.97 24.15 9.60
CA TRP A 112 3.68 22.85 9.55
C TRP A 112 2.73 21.68 9.28
N LEU A 113 1.42 21.85 9.55
CA LEU A 113 0.38 20.83 9.34
C LEU A 113 -0.79 21.40 8.53
N PHE A 114 -1.08 20.78 7.39
CA PHE A 114 -2.27 21.02 6.59
C PHE A 114 -3.26 19.85 6.75
N SER A 115 -4.28 20.05 7.58
CA SER A 115 -5.34 19.10 7.87
C SER A 115 -6.66 19.84 8.16
N ARG A 116 -7.77 19.11 8.27
CA ARG A 116 -9.06 19.69 8.67
C ARG A 116 -8.96 20.28 10.08
N TYR A 117 -8.28 19.63 11.01
CA TYR A 117 -8.15 20.16 12.38
C TYR A 117 -7.09 21.26 12.52
N SER A 118 -6.24 21.52 11.52
CA SER A 118 -5.33 22.67 11.56
C SER A 118 -5.89 23.89 10.81
N VAL A 119 -6.13 23.75 9.51
CA VAL A 119 -6.50 24.87 8.63
C VAL A 119 -7.98 24.84 8.20
N GLY A 120 -8.68 23.73 8.47
CA GLY A 120 -10.04 23.50 8.00
C GLY A 120 -10.09 22.90 6.60
N TRP A 121 -11.28 22.87 6.01
CA TRP A 121 -11.51 22.36 4.65
C TRP A 121 -11.18 23.40 3.57
N ARG A 122 -9.98 23.98 3.63
CA ARG A 122 -9.57 25.09 2.74
C ARG A 122 -9.51 24.71 1.26
N CYS A 123 -9.26 23.44 0.98
CA CYS A 123 -9.18 22.89 -0.37
C CYS A 123 -10.41 22.08 -0.80
N GLY A 124 -11.49 22.11 0.00
CA GLY A 124 -12.67 21.29 -0.23
C GLY A 124 -12.96 20.33 0.92
N LEU A 125 -14.23 20.02 1.14
CA LEU A 125 -14.67 19.05 2.14
C LEU A 125 -14.17 17.65 1.75
N HIS A 126 -13.28 17.07 2.57
CA HIS A 126 -12.61 15.80 2.26
C HIS A 126 -11.92 15.81 0.89
N ALA A 127 -11.19 16.90 0.60
CA ALA A 127 -10.39 17.04 -0.61
C ALA A 127 -9.51 15.79 -0.82
N ASP A 128 -9.62 15.20 -2.00
CA ASP A 128 -8.81 14.04 -2.38
C ASP A 128 -7.35 14.42 -2.71
N PHE A 129 -6.52 13.43 -3.03
CA PHE A 129 -5.12 13.67 -3.37
C PHE A 129 -4.95 14.60 -4.58
N THR A 130 -5.85 14.53 -5.57
CA THR A 130 -5.83 15.40 -6.75
C THR A 130 -6.14 16.85 -6.34
N GLU A 131 -7.23 17.06 -5.60
CA GLU A 131 -7.64 18.37 -5.08
C GLU A 131 -6.55 19.02 -4.22
N LEU A 132 -5.93 18.24 -3.32
CA LEU A 132 -4.90 18.74 -2.41
C LEU A 132 -3.60 19.11 -3.15
N ARG A 133 -3.16 18.31 -4.12
CA ARG A 133 -1.97 18.64 -4.93
C ARG A 133 -2.13 19.95 -5.70
N GLU A 134 -3.31 20.21 -6.24
CA GLU A 134 -3.60 21.44 -6.98
C GLU A 134 -3.74 22.66 -6.04
N CYS A 135 -4.36 22.48 -4.87
CA CYS A 135 -4.78 23.58 -4.01
C CYS A 135 -3.77 23.99 -2.93
N VAL A 136 -3.11 23.03 -2.27
CA VAL A 136 -2.32 23.27 -1.05
C VAL A 136 -1.21 24.30 -1.25
N PRO A 137 -0.38 24.27 -2.32
CA PRO A 137 0.70 25.25 -2.50
C PRO A 137 0.21 26.70 -2.46
N ARG A 138 -0.83 27.02 -3.24
CA ARG A 138 -1.42 28.36 -3.30
C ARG A 138 -2.13 28.73 -2.01
N MET A 139 -2.79 27.76 -1.37
CA MET A 139 -3.49 27.99 -0.11
C MET A 139 -2.51 28.32 1.03
N LEU A 140 -1.35 27.66 1.07
CA LEU A 140 -0.30 27.96 2.04
C LEU A 140 0.21 29.39 1.89
N ASN A 141 0.51 29.85 0.66
CA ASN A 141 0.88 31.26 0.41
C ASN A 141 -0.17 32.23 0.98
N LYS A 142 -1.46 31.92 0.77
CA LYS A 142 -2.56 32.76 1.27
C LYS A 142 -2.68 32.75 2.80
N LEU A 143 -2.43 31.61 3.45
CA LEU A 143 -2.54 31.47 4.90
C LEU A 143 -1.35 32.11 5.64
N GLU A 144 -0.15 31.99 5.06
CA GLU A 144 1.11 32.49 5.62
C GLU A 144 1.38 33.95 5.22
N GLY A 145 0.70 34.47 4.21
CA GLY A 145 0.85 35.84 3.73
C GLY A 145 2.12 36.11 2.90
N HIS A 146 2.90 35.06 2.61
CA HIS A 146 4.13 35.15 1.84
C HIS A 146 4.39 33.86 1.07
N GLU A 147 5.26 33.94 0.06
CA GLU A 147 5.69 32.78 -0.72
C GLU A 147 7.05 32.28 -0.22
N ARG A 148 7.18 30.95 -0.09
CA ARG A 148 8.43 30.29 0.30
C ARG A 148 8.52 28.90 -0.32
N PRO A 149 9.73 28.34 -0.50
CA PRO A 149 9.88 26.94 -0.85
C PRO A 149 9.28 26.05 0.24
N ARG A 150 8.53 25.03 -0.19
CA ARG A 150 7.90 24.06 0.72
C ARG A 150 8.03 22.65 0.16
N ARG A 151 8.36 21.72 1.04
CA ARG A 151 8.31 20.28 0.79
C ARG A 151 7.02 19.73 1.37
N LEU A 152 6.02 19.51 0.52
CA LEU A 152 4.74 18.93 0.93
C LEU A 152 4.88 17.42 1.13
N VAL A 153 4.50 16.94 2.31
CA VAL A 153 4.66 15.54 2.73
C VAL A 153 3.28 14.94 2.98
N TYR A 154 2.80 14.18 2.00
CA TYR A 154 1.46 13.59 2.06
C TYR A 154 1.47 12.30 2.88
N PHE A 155 0.47 12.16 3.75
CA PHE A 155 0.20 10.94 4.49
C PHE A 155 -1.31 10.75 4.67
N THR A 156 -1.74 9.52 4.95
CA THR A 156 -3.16 9.19 5.14
C THR A 156 -3.33 8.03 6.14
N ILE A 157 -4.58 7.65 6.41
CA ILE A 157 -4.95 6.43 7.12
C ILE A 157 -6.02 5.70 6.32
N LEU A 158 -5.84 4.39 6.17
CA LEU A 158 -6.72 3.49 5.42
C LEU A 158 -7.45 2.54 6.37
N ARG A 159 -8.48 1.87 5.83
CA ARG A 159 -9.30 0.89 6.54
C ARG A 159 -9.71 -0.25 5.59
N GLY A 160 -9.98 -1.43 6.15
CA GLY A 160 -10.70 -2.50 5.44
C GLY A 160 -11.88 -1.98 4.61
N ALA A 161 -11.91 -2.34 3.32
CA ALA A 161 -12.83 -1.76 2.33
C ALA A 161 -14.31 -1.91 2.72
N LEU A 162 -14.71 -3.11 3.17
CA LEU A 162 -16.08 -3.41 3.55
C LEU A 162 -16.50 -2.67 4.83
N ASP A 163 -15.67 -2.73 5.88
CA ASP A 163 -15.95 -2.03 7.15
C ASP A 163 -16.06 -0.53 6.94
N ARG A 164 -15.21 0.05 6.07
CA ARG A 164 -15.28 1.46 5.70
C ARG A 164 -16.58 1.78 4.97
N TYR A 165 -17.01 0.92 4.03
CA TYR A 165 -18.25 1.08 3.27
C TYR A 165 -19.50 1.01 4.17
N VAL A 166 -19.56 0.02 5.06
CA VAL A 166 -20.64 -0.13 6.05
C VAL A 166 -20.63 1.04 7.04
N SER A 167 -19.45 1.47 7.51
CA SER A 167 -19.33 2.65 8.37
C SER A 167 -19.84 3.93 7.71
N GLU A 168 -19.67 4.06 6.39
CA GLU A 168 -20.18 5.18 5.59
C GLU A 168 -21.69 5.14 5.44
N TRP A 169 -22.26 3.97 5.18
CA TRP A 169 -23.71 3.78 5.17
C TRP A 169 -24.33 4.14 6.52
N LEU A 170 -23.80 3.62 7.63
CA LEU A 170 -24.25 3.95 8.99
C LEU A 170 -24.09 5.44 9.31
N HIS A 171 -23.08 6.11 8.75
CA HIS A 171 -22.92 7.55 8.90
C HIS A 171 -23.98 8.32 8.13
N THR A 172 -24.29 7.87 6.91
CA THR A 172 -25.35 8.43 6.06
C THR A 172 -26.71 8.33 6.74
N ARG A 173 -27.03 7.20 7.39
CA ARG A 173 -28.26 7.02 8.17
C ARG A 173 -28.45 8.02 9.31
N ARG A 174 -27.36 8.65 9.78
CA ARG A 174 -27.39 9.69 10.82
C ARG A 174 -27.38 11.11 10.23
N GLY A 175 -27.71 11.27 8.95
CA GLY A 175 -27.71 12.56 8.25
C GLY A 175 -26.33 13.04 7.79
N GLY A 176 -25.29 12.21 7.94
CA GLY A 176 -23.96 12.56 7.49
C GLY A 176 -23.86 12.52 5.97
N THR A 177 -23.83 13.68 5.32
CA THR A 177 -23.64 13.79 3.86
C THR A 177 -22.39 14.60 3.52
N TRP A 178 -21.77 14.28 2.39
CA TRP A 178 -20.64 15.05 1.84
C TRP A 178 -21.00 15.76 0.54
N VAL A 179 -22.27 16.18 0.42
CA VAL A 179 -22.79 16.85 -0.78
C VAL A 179 -22.06 18.17 -1.09
N LYS A 180 -21.42 18.77 -0.09
CA LYS A 180 -20.60 19.98 -0.21
C LYS A 180 -19.16 19.70 -0.65
N ALA A 181 -18.79 18.46 -0.95
CA ALA A 181 -17.50 18.15 -1.55
C ALA A 181 -17.38 18.83 -2.91
N THR A 182 -16.25 19.48 -3.16
CA THR A 182 -16.04 20.27 -4.37
C THR A 182 -15.65 19.41 -5.57
N LEU A 183 -14.98 18.28 -5.31
CA LEU A 183 -14.58 17.30 -6.31
C LEU A 183 -13.77 17.95 -7.46
N ARG A 184 -12.92 18.93 -7.14
CA ARG A 184 -12.19 19.68 -8.17
C ARG A 184 -11.16 18.78 -8.83
N CYS A 185 -11.06 18.90 -10.14
CA CYS A 185 -10.03 18.27 -10.94
C CYS A 185 -9.72 19.21 -12.10
N ARG A 186 -8.42 19.48 -12.34
CA ARG A 186 -7.97 20.53 -13.27
C ARG A 186 -8.63 21.88 -12.97
N GLY A 187 -8.77 22.19 -11.68
CA GLY A 187 -9.42 23.40 -11.19
C GLY A 187 -10.94 23.48 -11.35
N LEU A 188 -11.63 22.49 -11.94
CA LEU A 188 -13.08 22.52 -12.20
C LEU A 188 -13.83 21.46 -11.39
N SER A 189 -15.03 21.78 -10.92
CA SER A 189 -15.96 20.79 -10.37
C SER A 189 -16.61 19.94 -11.47
N PRO A 190 -17.03 18.69 -11.18
CA PRO A 190 -17.62 17.82 -12.18
C PRO A 190 -18.93 18.40 -12.70
N ARG A 191 -19.17 18.24 -14.01
CA ARG A 191 -20.42 18.63 -14.64
C ARG A 191 -21.55 17.66 -14.24
N PRO A 192 -22.83 18.06 -14.29
CA PRO A 192 -23.95 17.18 -13.89
C PRO A 192 -24.02 15.83 -14.61
N PHE A 193 -23.56 15.75 -15.87
CA PHE A 193 -23.52 14.47 -16.61
C PHE A 193 -22.41 13.53 -16.11
N GLN A 194 -21.35 14.07 -15.50
CA GLN A 194 -20.23 13.30 -14.94
C GLN A 194 -20.56 12.81 -13.53
N TYR A 195 -21.20 13.66 -12.72
CA TYR A 195 -21.56 13.34 -11.36
C TYR A 195 -22.94 13.90 -10.99
N LEU A 196 -23.80 13.02 -10.49
CA LEU A 196 -25.04 13.37 -9.83
C LEU A 196 -25.05 12.69 -8.45
N PRO A 197 -25.28 13.42 -7.35
CA PRO A 197 -25.40 12.83 -6.03
C PRO A 197 -26.55 11.81 -5.95
N CYS A 198 -26.43 10.85 -5.05
CA CYS A 198 -27.49 9.89 -4.78
C CYS A 198 -28.74 10.60 -4.26
N SER A 199 -29.93 10.16 -4.70
CA SER A 199 -31.21 10.78 -4.32
C SER A 199 -31.44 10.81 -2.81
N TYR A 200 -31.01 9.77 -2.09
CA TYR A 200 -31.16 9.69 -0.63
C TYR A 200 -30.44 10.81 0.14
N VAL A 201 -29.50 11.52 -0.49
CA VAL A 201 -28.80 12.67 0.12
C VAL A 201 -29.75 13.84 0.36
N PHE A 202 -30.86 13.89 -0.39
CA PHE A 202 -31.86 14.95 -0.34
C PHE A 202 -33.13 14.55 0.42
N ASP A 203 -33.20 13.32 0.95
CA ASP A 203 -34.35 12.91 1.75
C ASP A 203 -34.41 13.69 3.07
N ALA A 204 -35.63 14.04 3.50
CA ALA A 204 -35.84 14.68 4.79
C ALA A 204 -35.44 13.78 5.97
N ASN A 205 -35.60 12.46 5.82
CA ASN A 205 -35.25 11.48 6.84
C ASN A 205 -34.51 10.28 6.22
N VAL A 206 -33.25 10.12 6.61
CA VAL A 206 -32.35 9.04 6.14
C VAL A 206 -32.12 7.95 7.19
N SER A 207 -32.75 8.03 8.37
CA SER A 207 -32.56 7.04 9.45
C SER A 207 -32.96 5.61 9.04
N GLN A 208 -33.92 5.50 8.13
CA GLN A 208 -34.42 4.25 7.54
C GLN A 208 -33.80 3.92 6.17
N LEU A 209 -32.70 4.56 5.78
CA LEU A 209 -32.00 4.24 4.53
C LEU A 209 -31.46 2.80 4.58
N SER A 210 -32.09 1.90 3.82
CA SER A 210 -31.65 0.51 3.69
C SER A 210 -30.28 0.41 3.02
N PHE A 211 -29.53 -0.64 3.35
CA PHE A 211 -28.21 -0.89 2.75
C PHE A 211 -28.31 -1.07 1.23
N ASN A 212 -29.34 -1.79 0.75
CA ASN A 212 -29.54 -2.02 -0.68
C ASN A 212 -29.80 -0.72 -1.46
N ARG A 213 -30.59 0.20 -0.91
CA ARG A 213 -30.83 1.53 -1.53
C ARG A 213 -29.55 2.36 -1.55
N PHE A 214 -28.76 2.31 -0.49
CA PHE A 214 -27.44 2.97 -0.44
C PHE A 214 -26.50 2.41 -1.51
N ALA A 215 -26.41 1.08 -1.61
CA ALA A 215 -25.52 0.39 -2.52
C ALA A 215 -25.92 0.51 -3.99
N ASN A 216 -27.22 0.55 -4.30
CA ASN A 216 -27.71 0.60 -5.68
C ASN A 216 -27.62 1.95 -6.36
N CYS A 217 -27.19 3.00 -5.66
CA CYS A 217 -27.00 4.30 -6.26
C CYS A 217 -25.80 4.30 -7.25
N PRO A 218 -26.01 4.58 -8.55
CA PRO A 218 -24.91 4.64 -9.53
C PRO A 218 -23.93 5.79 -9.27
N GLY A 219 -24.44 6.93 -8.79
CA GLY A 219 -23.64 8.11 -8.42
C GLY A 219 -22.99 7.99 -7.04
N SER A 220 -22.90 6.80 -6.44
CA SER A 220 -22.36 6.68 -5.10
C SER A 220 -20.85 6.87 -5.07
N LEU A 221 -20.41 7.96 -4.44
CA LEU A 221 -19.00 8.19 -4.13
C LEU A 221 -18.47 7.26 -3.04
N SER A 222 -19.34 6.49 -2.39
CA SER A 222 -18.95 5.49 -1.39
C SER A 222 -18.24 4.30 -2.02
N SER A 223 -18.55 3.95 -3.26
CA SER A 223 -17.90 2.85 -3.99
C SER A 223 -16.47 3.21 -4.37
N ASN A 224 -15.54 2.28 -4.16
CA ASN A 224 -14.12 2.40 -4.50
C ASN A 224 -13.51 3.75 -4.02
N ARG A 225 -13.93 4.21 -2.84
CA ARG A 225 -13.61 5.54 -2.32
C ARG A 225 -12.13 5.70 -2.05
N GLN A 226 -11.48 4.74 -1.38
CA GLN A 226 -10.08 4.89 -0.99
C GLN A 226 -9.18 4.95 -2.21
N THR A 227 -9.41 4.08 -3.19
CA THR A 227 -8.70 4.06 -4.46
C THR A 227 -8.90 5.39 -5.19
N ARG A 228 -10.15 5.83 -5.37
CA ARG A 228 -10.45 7.09 -6.07
C ARG A 228 -9.81 8.31 -5.40
N MET A 229 -9.81 8.36 -4.07
CA MET A 229 -9.28 9.52 -3.34
C MET A 229 -7.76 9.57 -3.28
N ILE A 230 -7.07 8.48 -3.63
CA ILE A 230 -5.60 8.40 -3.68
C ILE A 230 -5.08 8.52 -5.11
N ALA A 231 -5.87 8.14 -6.12
CA ALA A 231 -5.50 8.26 -7.53
C ALA A 231 -5.32 9.73 -7.98
N SER A 232 -4.52 9.91 -9.03
CA SER A 232 -4.36 11.16 -9.78
C SER A 232 -5.49 11.24 -10.81
N LEU A 233 -6.64 11.80 -10.44
CA LEU A 233 -7.83 11.81 -11.30
C LEU A 233 -7.65 12.73 -12.51
N ASP A 234 -6.76 13.72 -12.43
CA ASP A 234 -6.39 14.59 -13.54
C ASP A 234 -5.80 13.81 -14.71
N ASP A 235 -4.97 12.81 -14.45
CA ASP A 235 -4.40 11.92 -15.48
C ASP A 235 -5.46 10.97 -16.08
N LEU A 236 -6.55 10.72 -15.36
CA LEU A 236 -7.58 9.73 -15.71
C LEU A 236 -8.84 10.33 -16.37
N GLY A 237 -8.76 11.60 -16.79
CA GLY A 237 -9.89 12.31 -17.40
C GLY A 237 -10.89 12.89 -16.39
N CYS A 238 -10.46 13.12 -15.15
CA CYS A 238 -11.30 13.58 -14.05
C CYS A 238 -12.52 12.66 -13.84
N TYR A 239 -13.69 13.21 -13.60
CA TYR A 239 -14.89 12.44 -13.29
C TYR A 239 -15.63 11.86 -14.51
N SER A 240 -15.04 11.90 -15.72
CA SER A 240 -15.66 11.33 -16.92
C SER A 240 -15.95 9.82 -16.79
N ASN A 241 -15.06 9.10 -16.11
CA ASN A 241 -15.12 7.65 -15.93
C ASN A 241 -15.76 7.23 -14.60
N LEU A 242 -16.36 8.16 -13.85
CA LEU A 242 -16.88 7.86 -12.51
C LEU A 242 -17.87 6.68 -12.52
N ARG A 243 -18.75 6.60 -13.52
CA ARG A 243 -19.73 5.50 -13.64
C ARG A 243 -19.07 4.14 -13.85
N GLU A 244 -17.98 4.08 -14.61
CA GLU A 244 -17.22 2.84 -14.79
C GLU A 244 -16.46 2.46 -13.52
N TRP A 245 -15.89 3.45 -12.81
CA TRP A 245 -15.22 3.23 -11.53
C TRP A 245 -16.15 2.73 -10.41
N THR A 246 -17.43 3.12 -10.42
CA THR A 246 -18.42 2.71 -9.41
C THR A 246 -19.31 1.55 -9.85
N LYS A 247 -19.11 1.05 -11.08
CA LYS A 247 -19.83 -0.10 -11.62
C LYS A 247 -19.58 -1.35 -10.76
N PRO A 248 -20.64 -2.05 -10.32
CA PRO A 248 -20.49 -3.25 -9.52
C PRO A 248 -19.86 -4.38 -10.35
N ALA A 249 -18.98 -5.15 -9.71
CA ALA A 249 -18.39 -6.34 -10.31
C ALA A 249 -19.47 -7.41 -10.57
N ASN A 250 -19.36 -8.10 -11.71
CA ASN A 250 -20.11 -9.34 -11.90
C ASN A 250 -19.34 -10.49 -11.23
N LEU A 251 -19.71 -10.83 -10.00
CA LEU A 251 -19.05 -11.88 -9.22
C LEU A 251 -19.22 -13.29 -9.83
N ALA A 252 -20.10 -13.47 -10.83
CA ALA A 252 -20.35 -14.75 -11.51
C ALA A 252 -19.48 -14.99 -12.76
N VAL A 253 -18.79 -13.96 -13.27
CA VAL A 253 -17.89 -14.04 -14.43
C VAL A 253 -16.47 -13.76 -13.96
N ASN A 254 -15.45 -14.40 -14.56
CA ASN A 254 -14.04 -14.22 -14.20
C ASN A 254 -13.71 -12.74 -13.91
N PHE A 255 -13.13 -12.49 -12.74
CA PHE A 255 -12.72 -11.17 -12.22
C PHE A 255 -11.91 -10.42 -13.29
N SER A 256 -12.59 -9.59 -14.08
CA SER A 256 -11.95 -8.76 -15.10
C SER A 256 -12.37 -7.33 -14.87
N LEU A 257 -11.40 -6.51 -14.44
CA LEU A 257 -11.58 -5.08 -14.34
C LEU A 257 -11.60 -4.49 -15.75
N SER A 258 -12.48 -3.52 -15.98
CA SER A 258 -12.44 -2.72 -17.20
C SER A 258 -11.17 -1.84 -17.23
N PRO A 259 -10.71 -1.40 -18.42
CA PRO A 259 -9.53 -0.53 -18.52
C PRO A 259 -9.58 0.71 -17.60
N PRO A 260 -10.69 1.47 -17.50
CA PRO A 260 -10.76 2.61 -16.57
C PRO A 260 -10.60 2.22 -15.09
N GLN A 261 -11.05 1.03 -14.70
CA GLN A 261 -10.91 0.52 -13.33
C GLN A 261 -9.48 0.07 -13.04
N ILE A 262 -8.80 -0.52 -14.03
CA ILE A 262 -7.37 -0.86 -13.95
C ILE A 262 -6.53 0.41 -13.79
N ASP A 263 -6.80 1.43 -14.62
CA ASP A 263 -6.07 2.70 -14.58
C ASP A 263 -6.24 3.41 -13.23
N LEU A 264 -7.46 3.39 -12.66
CA LEU A 264 -7.74 3.92 -11.33
C LEU A 264 -6.92 3.20 -10.25
N LEU A 265 -6.91 1.87 -10.26
CA LEU A 265 -6.17 1.06 -9.31
C LEU A 265 -4.66 1.30 -9.42
N ALA A 266 -4.14 1.29 -10.64
CA ALA A 266 -2.72 1.49 -10.92
C ALA A 266 -2.24 2.85 -10.42
N SER A 267 -2.99 3.92 -10.70
CA SER A 267 -2.68 5.28 -10.23
C SER A 267 -2.67 5.36 -8.70
N ALA A 268 -3.68 4.79 -8.02
CA ALA A 268 -3.73 4.81 -6.56
C ALA A 268 -2.59 4.00 -5.92
N VAL A 269 -2.27 2.82 -6.46
CA VAL A 269 -1.15 1.96 -6.03
C VAL A 269 0.17 2.70 -6.16
N GLU A 270 0.41 3.34 -7.31
CA GLU A 270 1.61 4.13 -7.55
C GLU A 270 1.71 5.29 -6.55
N ASN A 271 0.65 6.09 -6.40
CA ASN A 271 0.65 7.23 -5.49
C ASN A 271 0.90 6.82 -4.04
N LEU A 272 0.24 5.77 -3.54
CA LEU A 272 0.45 5.28 -2.18
C LEU A 272 1.90 4.79 -1.97
N ALA A 273 2.49 4.17 -2.98
CA ALA A 273 3.85 3.68 -2.93
C ALA A 273 4.90 4.81 -3.01
N THR A 274 4.72 5.78 -3.91
CA THR A 274 5.78 6.72 -4.28
C THR A 274 5.55 8.11 -3.71
N ALA A 275 4.34 8.66 -3.86
CA ALA A 275 4.03 10.04 -3.52
C ALA A 275 3.77 10.23 -2.02
N PHE A 276 3.07 9.28 -1.38
CA PHE A 276 2.83 9.33 0.05
C PHE A 276 4.11 8.98 0.82
N ALA A 277 4.45 9.78 1.84
CA ALA A 277 5.59 9.51 2.71
C ALA A 277 5.35 8.28 3.57
N THR A 278 4.14 8.17 4.13
CA THR A 278 3.65 7.00 4.85
C THR A 278 2.13 6.98 4.86
N PHE A 279 1.55 5.89 5.34
CA PHE A 279 0.13 5.76 5.60
C PHE A 279 -0.08 4.84 6.81
N GLY A 280 -1.23 5.00 7.47
CA GLY A 280 -1.65 4.15 8.57
C GLY A 280 -2.73 3.15 8.16
N LEU A 281 -2.94 2.15 9.00
CA LEU A 281 -4.08 1.24 8.96
C LEU A 281 -4.83 1.35 10.28
N ILE A 282 -6.13 1.69 10.24
CA ILE A 282 -6.91 1.88 11.47
C ILE A 282 -7.10 0.58 12.25
N GLU A 283 -7.04 -0.58 11.58
CA GLU A 283 -7.01 -1.89 12.23
C GLU A 283 -5.71 -2.17 13.01
N HIS A 284 -4.63 -1.41 12.75
CA HIS A 284 -3.31 -1.58 13.36
C HIS A 284 -2.77 -0.24 13.88
N THR A 285 -3.46 0.34 14.86
CA THR A 285 -3.18 1.72 15.30
C THR A 285 -1.81 1.86 15.97
N ILE A 286 -1.35 0.87 16.74
CA ILE A 286 -0.04 0.88 17.39
C ILE A 286 1.07 0.93 16.34
N TYR A 287 1.03 0.05 15.33
CA TYR A 287 2.01 0.10 14.25
C TYR A 287 1.88 1.36 13.40
N THR A 288 0.68 1.90 13.26
CA THR A 288 0.47 3.20 12.60
C THR A 288 1.19 4.33 13.34
N GLN A 289 1.09 4.38 14.67
CA GLN A 289 1.82 5.34 15.49
C GLN A 289 3.33 5.19 15.29
N TYR A 290 3.85 3.96 15.40
CA TYR A 290 5.27 3.69 15.15
C TYR A 290 5.72 4.17 13.77
N MET A 291 4.95 3.87 12.71
CA MET A 291 5.29 4.30 11.35
C MET A 291 5.24 5.83 11.17
N TYR A 292 4.30 6.53 11.82
CA TYR A 292 4.24 7.99 11.82
C TYR A 292 5.42 8.60 12.57
N ARG A 293 5.83 8.03 13.70
CA ARG A 293 7.06 8.43 14.41
C ARG A 293 8.28 8.29 13.52
N MET A 294 8.47 7.11 12.94
CA MET A 294 9.70 6.79 12.21
C MET A 294 9.84 7.50 10.86
N LEU A 295 8.73 7.86 10.21
CA LEU A 295 8.77 8.45 8.86
C LEU A 295 8.44 9.94 8.83
N LEU A 296 7.65 10.43 9.79
CA LEU A 296 7.21 11.83 9.86
C LEU A 296 7.76 12.56 11.09
N GLY A 297 8.50 11.88 11.97
CA GLY A 297 9.01 12.49 13.19
C GLY A 297 7.95 12.80 14.24
N LEU A 298 6.77 12.19 14.15
CA LEU A 298 5.65 12.51 15.03
C LEU A 298 5.68 11.67 16.30
N VAL A 299 5.97 12.31 17.44
CA VAL A 299 5.87 11.69 18.76
C VAL A 299 4.58 12.16 19.44
N PHE A 300 3.56 11.32 19.42
CA PHE A 300 2.25 11.62 20.00
C PHE A 300 2.30 11.60 21.53
N ARG A 301 1.63 12.56 22.18
CA ARG A 301 1.55 12.63 23.66
C ARG A 301 0.70 11.52 24.28
N ILE A 302 -0.27 11.02 23.52
CA ILE A 302 -1.16 9.95 23.94
C ILE A 302 -0.92 8.74 23.02
N PRO A 303 -0.57 7.56 23.57
CA PRO A 303 -0.37 6.37 22.77
C PRO A 303 -1.69 5.90 22.15
N PHE A 304 -1.60 5.42 20.92
CA PHE A 304 -2.70 4.87 20.16
C PHE A 304 -3.12 3.53 20.79
N LYS A 305 -4.43 3.28 20.78
CA LYS A 305 -5.01 2.05 21.35
C LYS A 305 -5.83 1.35 20.28
N ASN A 306 -5.64 0.04 20.18
CA ASN A 306 -6.43 -0.82 19.30
C ASN A 306 -7.84 -1.00 19.87
N ASN A 307 -8.82 -0.34 19.24
CA ASN A 307 -10.23 -0.39 19.63
C ASN A 307 -11.06 -1.26 18.67
N ILE A 308 -10.54 -2.44 18.31
CA ILE A 308 -11.12 -3.33 17.29
C ILE A 308 -12.57 -3.74 17.66
N ASN A 309 -12.86 -3.87 18.96
CA ASN A 309 -14.13 -4.42 19.45
C ASN A 309 -15.22 -3.37 19.74
N THR A 310 -14.96 -2.06 19.58
CA THR A 310 -15.91 -0.99 19.97
C THR A 310 -16.41 -0.15 18.80
N SER A 311 -16.47 -0.75 17.62
CA SER A 311 -16.90 -0.06 16.41
C SER A 311 -18.40 -0.26 16.15
N TRP A 312 -19.08 0.83 15.75
CA TRP A 312 -20.48 0.80 15.29
C TRP A 312 -20.72 -0.19 14.14
N VAL A 313 -19.65 -0.55 13.42
CA VAL A 313 -19.71 -1.55 12.34
C VAL A 313 -19.83 -2.95 12.92
N SER A 314 -19.10 -3.24 14.00
CA SER A 314 -19.16 -4.52 14.71
C SER A 314 -20.55 -4.76 15.30
N GLU A 315 -21.17 -3.72 15.86
CA GLU A 315 -22.56 -3.75 16.32
C GLU A 315 -23.54 -3.99 15.16
N ALA A 316 -23.36 -3.28 14.04
CA ALA A 316 -24.22 -3.42 12.87
C ALA A 316 -24.20 -4.83 12.24
N TYR A 317 -23.10 -5.57 12.37
CA TYR A 317 -23.03 -6.97 11.92
C TYR A 317 -23.82 -7.93 12.79
N GLN A 318 -24.08 -7.56 14.05
CA GLN A 318 -24.80 -8.39 15.01
C GLN A 318 -26.29 -8.02 15.10
N GLU A 319 -26.67 -6.82 14.64
CA GLU A 319 -28.05 -6.35 14.68
C GLU A 319 -28.96 -7.11 13.68
N PRO A 320 -29.94 -7.90 14.17
CA PRO A 320 -30.80 -8.70 13.31
C PRO A 320 -31.62 -7.83 12.34
N GLY A 321 -31.60 -8.17 11.05
CA GLY A 321 -32.38 -7.49 10.02
C GLY A 321 -31.82 -6.13 9.58
N LEU A 322 -30.74 -5.64 10.18
CA LEU A 322 -30.13 -4.36 9.82
C LEU A 322 -29.47 -4.41 8.43
N LEU A 323 -28.68 -5.45 8.21
CA LEU A 323 -28.03 -5.77 6.94
C LEU A 323 -28.76 -6.96 6.28
N SER A 324 -28.95 -6.90 4.97
CA SER A 324 -29.53 -8.01 4.20
C SER A 324 -28.59 -9.21 4.20
N SER A 325 -29.10 -10.44 4.04
CA SER A 325 -28.25 -11.64 4.05
C SER A 325 -27.14 -11.64 2.99
N ASP A 326 -27.35 -10.93 1.88
CA ASP A 326 -26.42 -10.75 0.76
C ASP A 326 -25.54 -9.49 0.87
N TRP A 327 -25.60 -8.73 1.98
CA TRP A 327 -24.93 -7.42 2.11
C TRP A 327 -23.45 -7.49 1.76
N LYS A 328 -22.79 -8.59 2.15
CA LYS A 328 -21.35 -8.77 1.94
C LYS A 328 -21.03 -8.88 0.45
N GLN A 329 -21.78 -9.67 -0.29
CA GLN A 329 -21.62 -9.84 -1.74
C GLN A 329 -21.87 -8.50 -2.48
N VAL A 330 -22.90 -7.77 -2.06
CA VAL A 330 -23.21 -6.44 -2.60
C VAL A 330 -22.09 -5.44 -2.30
N ALA A 331 -21.56 -5.45 -1.07
CA ALA A 331 -20.47 -4.57 -0.66
C ALA A 331 -19.17 -4.89 -1.40
N GLU A 332 -18.83 -6.17 -1.57
CA GLU A 332 -17.68 -6.66 -2.34
C GLU A 332 -17.78 -6.25 -3.80
N ALA A 333 -18.92 -6.49 -4.45
CA ALA A 333 -19.15 -6.10 -5.84
C ALA A 333 -18.97 -4.59 -6.04
N ARG A 334 -19.40 -3.77 -5.06
CA ARG A 334 -19.29 -2.30 -5.11
C ARG A 334 -17.92 -1.74 -4.74
N ASN A 335 -17.05 -2.54 -4.12
CA ASN A 335 -15.75 -2.11 -3.61
C ASN A 335 -14.59 -3.02 -4.05
N GLN A 336 -14.75 -3.74 -5.17
CA GLN A 336 -13.76 -4.67 -5.68
C GLN A 336 -12.37 -4.02 -5.86
N ILE A 337 -12.33 -2.79 -6.37
CA ILE A 337 -11.07 -2.06 -6.58
C ILE A 337 -10.47 -1.62 -5.25
N ASP A 338 -11.31 -1.12 -4.33
CA ASP A 338 -10.88 -0.78 -2.96
C ASP A 338 -10.34 -1.99 -2.20
N MET A 339 -10.91 -3.18 -2.40
CA MET A 339 -10.40 -4.43 -1.81
C MET A 339 -9.00 -4.75 -2.33
N MET A 340 -8.78 -4.69 -3.65
CA MET A 340 -7.46 -4.90 -4.26
C MET A 340 -6.45 -3.85 -3.79
N PHE A 341 -6.86 -2.59 -3.72
CA PHE A 341 -6.03 -1.48 -3.24
C PHE A 341 -5.64 -1.64 -1.77
N VAL A 342 -6.59 -1.98 -0.89
CA VAL A 342 -6.33 -2.19 0.54
C VAL A 342 -5.48 -3.45 0.77
N ALA A 343 -5.68 -4.53 0.00
CA ALA A 343 -4.82 -5.70 0.05
C ALA A 343 -3.37 -5.34 -0.30
N PHE A 344 -3.17 -4.56 -1.37
CA PHE A 344 -1.86 -3.99 -1.70
C PHE A 344 -1.32 -3.12 -0.56
N ALA A 345 -2.14 -2.23 0.01
CA ALA A 345 -1.73 -1.33 1.09
C ALA A 345 -1.27 -2.10 2.34
N ARG A 346 -1.97 -3.16 2.74
CA ARG A 346 -1.56 -4.04 3.85
C ARG A 346 -0.21 -4.68 3.57
N HIS A 347 -0.03 -5.21 2.36
CA HIS A 347 1.23 -5.82 1.97
C HIS A 347 2.38 -4.79 1.95
N LEU A 348 2.15 -3.60 1.40
CA LEU A 348 3.12 -2.51 1.41
C LEU A 348 3.46 -2.07 2.84
N PHE A 349 2.45 -1.94 3.71
CA PHE A 349 2.60 -1.55 5.10
C PHE A 349 3.44 -2.57 5.86
N THR A 350 3.15 -3.87 5.75
CA THR A 350 3.89 -4.93 6.44
C THR A 350 5.34 -4.98 6.03
N HIS A 351 5.63 -4.86 4.73
CA HIS A 351 7.01 -4.86 4.23
C HIS A 351 7.78 -3.63 4.72
N ARG A 352 7.15 -2.44 4.73
CA ARG A 352 7.77 -1.23 5.26
C ARG A 352 8.00 -1.33 6.77
N LEU A 353 7.01 -1.81 7.51
CA LEU A 353 7.12 -2.05 8.96
C LEU A 353 8.25 -3.03 9.28
N ALA A 354 8.31 -4.17 8.57
CA ALA A 354 9.36 -5.17 8.72
C ALA A 354 10.74 -4.57 8.46
N ALA A 355 10.90 -3.82 7.37
CA ALA A 355 12.15 -3.14 7.04
C ALA A 355 12.57 -2.16 8.15
N ARG A 356 11.61 -1.46 8.75
CA ARG A 356 11.85 -0.50 9.84
C ARG A 356 12.27 -1.18 11.13
N LEU A 357 11.49 -2.16 11.60
CA LEU A 357 11.82 -2.90 12.81
C LEU A 357 13.18 -3.63 12.69
N ARG A 358 13.53 -4.16 11.50
CA ARG A 358 14.84 -4.81 11.27
C ARG A 358 16.01 -3.83 11.32
N ALA A 359 15.78 -2.56 10.99
CA ALA A 359 16.79 -1.50 11.00
C ALA A 359 16.86 -0.76 12.36
N GLU A 360 15.90 -0.98 13.25
CA GLU A 360 15.75 -0.25 14.50
C GLU A 360 16.87 -0.59 15.50
N SER A 361 17.76 0.36 15.76
CA SER A 361 18.93 0.11 16.61
C SER A 361 18.57 -0.18 18.06
N ILE A 362 17.41 0.32 18.53
CA ILE A 362 16.94 0.08 19.91
C ILE A 362 16.50 -1.37 20.14
N LEU A 363 16.13 -2.09 19.07
CA LEU A 363 15.70 -3.48 19.21
C LEU A 363 16.91 -4.40 19.39
N PRO A 364 16.84 -5.36 20.35
CA PRO A 364 17.89 -6.32 20.58
C PRO A 364 18.29 -7.04 19.28
N MET A 365 19.58 -7.31 19.10
CA MET A 365 20.07 -7.99 17.89
C MET A 365 19.34 -9.31 17.64
N ARG A 366 19.05 -10.08 18.70
CA ARG A 366 18.27 -11.34 18.61
C ARG A 366 16.88 -11.11 18.02
N LEU A 367 16.17 -10.07 18.46
CA LEU A 367 14.85 -9.73 17.93
C LEU A 367 14.94 -9.28 16.47
N ARG A 368 15.94 -8.46 16.11
CA ARG A 368 16.17 -8.07 14.72
C ARG A 368 16.50 -9.25 13.81
N LEU A 369 17.27 -10.23 14.29
CA LEU A 369 17.56 -11.46 13.56
C LEU A 369 16.32 -12.32 13.39
N PHE A 370 15.50 -12.47 14.44
CA PHE A 370 14.21 -13.15 14.35
C PHE A 370 13.29 -12.47 13.32
N LEU A 371 13.16 -11.14 13.38
CA LEU A 371 12.35 -10.38 12.44
C LEU A 371 12.81 -10.52 10.98
N ARG A 372 14.09 -10.85 10.71
CA ARG A 372 14.58 -11.18 9.36
C ARG A 372 14.05 -12.52 8.86
N GLN A 373 13.74 -13.45 9.75
CA GLN A 373 13.19 -14.77 9.44
C GLN A 373 11.65 -14.75 9.36
N VAL A 374 11.00 -13.79 10.01
CA VAL A 374 9.54 -13.62 9.96
C VAL A 374 9.12 -13.02 8.61
N GLU A 375 8.20 -13.70 7.93
CA GLU A 375 7.52 -13.15 6.75
C GLU A 375 6.74 -11.89 7.13
N PRO A 376 6.88 -10.77 6.40
CA PRO A 376 6.24 -9.50 6.77
C PRO A 376 4.74 -9.60 7.02
N ARG A 377 4.02 -10.45 6.27
CA ARG A 377 2.56 -10.64 6.45
C ARG A 377 2.18 -11.08 7.86
N LEU A 378 3.04 -11.85 8.52
CA LEU A 378 2.77 -12.37 9.86
C LEU A 378 2.84 -11.28 10.94
N LEU A 379 3.43 -10.11 10.64
CA LEU A 379 3.55 -9.00 11.59
C LEU A 379 2.19 -8.41 11.98
N LEU A 380 1.22 -8.43 11.08
CA LEU A 380 -0.14 -7.91 11.33
C LEU A 380 -1.08 -8.97 11.90
N SER A 381 -0.76 -10.25 11.77
CA SER A 381 -1.56 -11.33 12.35
C SER A 381 -1.20 -11.66 13.80
N ASP A 382 -0.01 -11.25 14.26
CA ASP A 382 0.48 -11.59 15.59
C ASP A 382 0.16 -10.48 16.61
N THR A 383 -0.93 -10.68 17.35
CA THR A 383 -1.36 -9.82 18.46
C THR A 383 -0.30 -9.71 19.56
N ASN A 384 0.59 -10.70 19.72
CA ASN A 384 1.67 -10.64 20.70
C ASN A 384 2.78 -9.66 20.29
N LEU A 385 3.02 -9.50 18.99
CA LEU A 385 4.02 -8.56 18.51
C LEU A 385 3.53 -7.11 18.66
N GLU A 386 2.25 -6.85 18.40
CA GLU A 386 1.63 -5.54 18.66
C GLU A 386 1.73 -5.15 20.13
N ALA A 387 1.42 -6.09 21.04
CA ALA A 387 1.53 -5.89 22.48
C ALA A 387 2.98 -5.63 22.92
N ARG A 388 3.97 -6.32 22.33
CA ARG A 388 5.39 -6.10 22.60
C ARG A 388 5.85 -4.72 22.11
N THR A 389 5.45 -4.30 20.90
CA THR A 389 5.78 -2.97 20.36
C THR A 389 5.16 -1.85 21.21
N ALA A 390 3.93 -2.03 21.70
CA ALA A 390 3.28 -1.08 22.61
C ALA A 390 4.06 -0.89 23.93
N ASN A 391 4.58 -1.98 24.50
CA ASN A 391 5.40 -1.92 25.72
C ASN A 391 6.73 -1.18 25.48
N PHE A 392 7.34 -1.29 24.30
CA PHE A 392 8.57 -0.56 23.96
C PHE A 392 8.35 0.94 23.77
N GLU A 393 7.17 1.37 23.27
CA GLU A 393 6.84 2.81 23.22
C GLU A 393 6.68 3.40 24.63
N GLY A 394 6.13 2.65 25.59
CA GLY A 394 6.02 3.09 26.99
C GLY A 394 7.36 3.13 27.76
N LEU A 395 8.34 2.32 27.36
CA LEU A 395 9.68 2.30 27.98
C LEU A 395 10.56 3.50 27.62
N LEU A 396 10.21 4.25 26.57
CA LEU A 396 10.95 5.42 26.08
C LEU A 396 10.53 6.75 26.72
N ASP A 397 9.46 6.74 27.54
CA ASP A 397 8.94 7.91 28.25
C ASP A 397 9.34 7.96 29.74
N SER A 398 10.20 7.04 30.23
CA SER A 398 10.63 6.99 31.64
C SER A 398 12.14 7.18 31.82
N PRO A 399 12.62 8.09 32.71
CA PRO A 399 14.04 8.27 33.00
C PRO A 399 14.73 7.14 33.80
N SER A 400 14.03 6.05 34.17
CA SER A 400 14.52 5.10 35.20
C SER A 400 14.68 3.64 34.77
N THR A 401 14.98 3.36 33.50
CA THR A 401 14.92 1.98 32.93
C THR A 401 16.29 1.33 32.69
N VAL A 402 17.12 1.24 33.75
CA VAL A 402 18.25 0.27 33.81
C VAL A 402 17.92 -0.90 34.76
N SER A 403 17.04 -0.69 35.75
CA SER A 403 16.68 -1.72 36.75
C SER A 403 15.62 -2.72 36.29
N GLU A 404 14.86 -2.41 35.23
CA GLU A 404 13.71 -3.23 34.81
C GLU A 404 14.05 -4.22 33.68
N ILE A 405 15.13 -3.92 32.94
CA ILE A 405 15.69 -4.80 31.90
C ILE A 405 16.30 -6.07 32.52
N THR A 406 16.82 -5.99 33.75
CA THR A 406 17.36 -7.15 34.48
C THR A 406 16.25 -8.14 34.88
N ARG A 407 15.05 -7.66 35.24
CA ARG A 407 13.92 -8.54 35.61
C ARG A 407 13.31 -9.28 34.41
N LEU A 408 13.33 -8.68 33.22
CA LEU A 408 12.85 -9.32 31.98
C LEU A 408 13.81 -10.40 31.47
N LEU A 409 15.08 -10.36 31.87
CA LEU A 409 16.09 -11.36 31.52
C LEU A 409 16.04 -12.61 32.42
N ASP A 410 15.52 -12.49 33.65
CA ASP A 410 15.35 -13.64 34.56
C ASP A 410 14.20 -14.58 34.16
N VAL A 411 13.22 -14.10 33.37
CA VAL A 411 12.09 -14.93 32.90
C VAL A 411 12.45 -15.76 31.65
N LEU A 412 13.56 -15.46 30.97
CA LEU A 412 13.97 -16.16 29.75
C LEU A 412 15.15 -17.13 29.94
N GLY A 413 15.40 -17.55 31.18
CA GLY A 413 16.48 -18.47 31.51
C GLY A 413 16.07 -19.62 32.43
N SER A 414 15.36 -20.63 31.94
CA SER A 414 15.69 -22.05 32.21
C SER A 414 14.87 -23.03 31.36
N PRO A 415 15.45 -24.17 30.92
CA PRO A 415 14.83 -25.10 29.99
C PRO A 415 14.23 -26.32 30.71
N THR A 416 12.91 -26.47 30.76
CA THR A 416 12.29 -27.79 31.03
C THR A 416 10.88 -27.88 30.45
N GLY A 417 10.64 -28.97 29.72
CA GLY A 417 9.32 -29.61 29.65
C GLY A 417 8.32 -29.06 28.64
N SER A 418 8.48 -29.43 27.37
CA SER A 418 7.48 -30.19 26.58
C SER A 418 7.56 -29.85 25.08
N VAL A 419 8.68 -30.20 24.44
CA VAL A 419 8.77 -30.34 22.98
C VAL A 419 8.79 -31.84 22.69
N ARG A 420 7.62 -32.49 22.81
CA ARG A 420 7.43 -33.87 22.37
C ARG A 420 5.96 -34.14 22.03
N ARG A 421 5.51 -33.54 20.93
CA ARG A 421 4.44 -34.01 20.03
C ARG A 421 4.09 -32.86 19.08
N TYR A 422 4.71 -32.83 17.90
CA TYR A 422 4.21 -32.29 16.62
C TYR A 422 5.36 -32.24 15.61
N PHE A 423 6.05 -33.37 15.43
CA PHE A 423 6.94 -33.62 14.30
C PHE A 423 6.90 -35.13 14.00
N SER A 424 5.81 -35.56 13.37
CA SER A 424 5.69 -36.89 12.75
C SER A 424 4.64 -36.86 11.65
N SER A 425 4.88 -36.10 10.58
CA SER A 425 4.31 -36.34 9.24
C SER A 425 4.94 -35.41 8.18
N ALA A 426 6.26 -35.34 8.13
CA ALA A 426 6.96 -34.63 7.06
C ALA A 426 8.35 -35.24 6.79
N ARG A 427 8.41 -36.57 6.75
CA ARG A 427 9.64 -37.30 6.41
C ARG A 427 9.32 -38.57 5.63
N GLN A 428 8.75 -38.38 4.45
CA GLN A 428 8.74 -39.37 3.36
C GLN A 428 8.38 -38.65 2.06
N SER A 429 9.39 -38.11 1.39
CA SER A 429 9.49 -37.85 -0.07
C SER A 429 10.56 -36.78 -0.34
N LEU A 430 11.78 -37.02 0.15
CA LEU A 430 12.95 -36.18 -0.12
C LEU A 430 14.09 -36.95 -0.79
N ASN A 431 13.75 -38.03 -1.51
CA ASN A 431 14.70 -38.86 -2.26
C ASN A 431 14.39 -39.00 -3.76
N SER A 432 13.67 -38.06 -4.38
CA SER A 432 13.45 -38.08 -5.84
C SER A 432 13.51 -36.72 -6.55
N MET A 433 14.13 -35.71 -5.93
CA MET A 433 14.28 -34.38 -6.55
C MET A 433 15.76 -33.96 -6.67
N MET A 434 16.60 -34.90 -7.10
CA MET A 434 17.99 -34.64 -7.51
C MET A 434 18.37 -35.30 -8.84
N VAL A 435 17.40 -35.50 -9.73
CA VAL A 435 17.64 -35.86 -11.14
C VAL A 435 16.56 -35.17 -11.97
N LEU A 436 16.82 -33.92 -12.39
CA LEU A 436 16.22 -33.16 -13.51
C LEU A 436 16.61 -31.67 -13.43
N ILE A 437 17.88 -31.40 -13.10
CA ILE A 437 18.54 -30.13 -13.41
C ILE A 437 19.41 -30.43 -14.63
N GLY A 438 18.79 -30.38 -15.80
CA GLY A 438 19.42 -30.69 -17.08
C GLY A 438 18.34 -30.73 -18.13
N ASN A 439 18.35 -29.72 -19.01
CA ASN A 439 17.42 -29.51 -20.14
C ASN A 439 16.14 -28.72 -19.82
N GLN A 440 16.28 -27.39 -19.66
CA GLN A 440 15.40 -26.40 -20.30
C GLN A 440 16.02 -24.99 -20.18
N ILE A 441 17.22 -24.87 -20.75
CA ILE A 441 17.74 -23.60 -21.27
C ILE A 441 17.71 -23.79 -22.78
N MET A 442 17.20 -22.79 -23.52
CA MET A 442 16.88 -22.77 -24.96
C MET A 442 15.39 -22.95 -25.28
N GLY A 443 14.67 -21.83 -25.19
CA GLY A 443 13.31 -21.70 -25.69
C GLY A 443 12.72 -20.34 -25.34
N SER A 444 12.83 -19.40 -26.28
CA SER A 444 12.01 -18.17 -26.36
C SER A 444 12.54 -16.92 -25.65
N ILE A 445 13.70 -16.46 -26.12
CA ILE A 445 13.90 -15.04 -26.45
C ILE A 445 13.23 -14.81 -27.82
N CYS A 446 12.00 -14.28 -27.84
CA CYS A 446 11.41 -13.50 -28.94
C CYS A 446 9.96 -13.13 -28.61
N HIS A 447 9.78 -12.00 -27.90
CA HIS A 447 8.78 -10.98 -28.21
C HIS A 447 8.99 -9.83 -27.22
N VAL A 448 9.78 -8.84 -27.64
CA VAL A 448 9.92 -7.54 -26.98
C VAL A 448 9.17 -6.51 -27.81
N LEU A 449 8.63 -5.51 -27.12
CA LEU A 449 8.23 -4.17 -27.59
C LEU A 449 6.74 -3.95 -27.89
N LEU A 450 5.98 -3.68 -26.82
CA LEU A 450 5.19 -2.44 -26.60
C LEU A 450 4.18 -2.69 -25.45
N GLU A 451 4.55 -2.44 -24.18
CA GLU A 451 3.64 -2.15 -23.02
C GLU A 451 4.33 -2.21 -21.62
N THR A 452 5.61 -1.89 -21.52
CA THR A 452 6.43 -2.25 -20.33
C THR A 452 6.21 -1.42 -19.05
N ARG A 453 5.34 -0.41 -19.02
CA ARG A 453 5.00 0.27 -17.75
C ARG A 453 3.73 -0.26 -17.08
N ARG A 454 2.71 -0.68 -17.84
CA ARG A 454 1.40 -1.09 -17.31
C ARG A 454 1.39 -2.51 -16.70
N LEU A 455 2.11 -3.44 -17.32
CA LEU A 455 2.18 -4.83 -16.85
C LEU A 455 2.93 -5.00 -15.52
N SER A 456 3.88 -4.10 -15.21
CA SER A 456 4.67 -4.18 -13.97
C SER A 456 3.82 -3.94 -12.73
N THR A 457 2.98 -2.89 -12.73
CA THR A 457 2.10 -2.56 -11.60
C THR A 457 1.00 -3.60 -11.42
N VAL A 458 0.38 -4.05 -12.52
CA VAL A 458 -0.65 -5.11 -12.48
C VAL A 458 -0.06 -6.44 -11.99
N SER A 459 1.16 -6.79 -12.41
CA SER A 459 1.86 -7.99 -11.91
C SER A 459 2.20 -7.88 -10.41
N VAL A 460 2.58 -6.71 -9.91
CA VAL A 460 2.83 -6.48 -8.47
C VAL A 460 1.54 -6.61 -7.67
N VAL A 461 0.42 -6.07 -8.18
CA VAL A 461 -0.90 -6.19 -7.53
C VAL A 461 -1.37 -7.65 -7.55
N LEU A 462 -1.29 -8.35 -8.68
CA LEU A 462 -1.68 -9.76 -8.79
C LEU A 462 -0.81 -10.67 -7.90
N LYS A 463 0.50 -10.40 -7.82
CA LYS A 463 1.40 -11.11 -6.91
C LYS A 463 1.05 -10.85 -5.44
N ALA A 464 0.78 -9.59 -5.08
CA ALA A 464 0.33 -9.25 -3.74
C ALA A 464 -1.00 -9.95 -3.39
N MET A 465 -1.95 -10.01 -4.32
CA MET A 465 -3.24 -10.68 -4.16
C MET A 465 -3.09 -12.21 -4.01
N TYR A 466 -2.34 -12.86 -4.89
CA TYR A 466 -2.10 -14.30 -4.85
C TYR A 466 -1.52 -14.74 -3.50
N GLU A 467 -0.55 -14.00 -3.02
CA GLU A 467 0.15 -14.34 -1.79
C GLU A 467 -0.62 -13.91 -0.50
N THR A 468 -1.72 -13.15 -0.60
CA THR A 468 -2.59 -12.80 0.55
C THR A 468 -3.64 -13.87 0.88
N GLY A 469 -3.86 -14.86 0.01
CA GLY A 469 -4.84 -15.93 0.25
C GLY A 469 -6.31 -15.48 0.34
N GLU A 470 -6.62 -14.19 0.15
CA GLU A 470 -7.99 -13.65 0.23
C GLU A 470 -8.86 -13.98 -0.99
N PHE A 471 -8.29 -14.62 -2.04
CA PHE A 471 -9.05 -15.09 -3.21
C PHE A 471 -8.73 -16.55 -3.50
N GLY A 472 -9.70 -17.43 -3.22
CA GLY A 472 -9.64 -18.84 -3.61
C GLY A 472 -9.74 -18.98 -5.13
N PHE A 473 -8.61 -18.98 -5.82
CA PHE A 473 -8.55 -19.40 -7.21
C PHE A 473 -8.70 -20.92 -7.28
N ASN A 474 -9.92 -21.39 -7.55
CA ASN A 474 -10.15 -22.77 -7.97
C ASN A 474 -9.65 -22.95 -9.40
N VAL A 475 -8.35 -23.17 -9.57
CA VAL A 475 -7.81 -23.69 -10.83
C VAL A 475 -8.20 -25.16 -10.91
N LYS A 476 -9.21 -25.49 -11.72
CA LYS A 476 -9.53 -26.88 -12.05
C LYS A 476 -8.27 -27.53 -12.62
N ARG A 477 -7.78 -28.56 -11.92
CA ARG A 477 -6.72 -29.47 -12.37
C ARG A 477 -7.22 -30.11 -13.67
N VAL A 478 -6.58 -29.80 -14.80
CA VAL A 478 -6.75 -30.58 -16.03
C VAL A 478 -6.11 -31.94 -15.74
N GLN A 479 -6.94 -32.97 -15.68
CA GLN A 479 -6.51 -34.34 -15.48
C GLN A 479 -5.84 -34.83 -16.77
N TYR A 480 -4.56 -35.18 -16.68
CA TYR A 480 -3.84 -35.86 -17.75
C TYR A 480 -4.16 -37.35 -17.61
N ASP A 481 -4.94 -37.88 -18.54
CA ASP A 481 -5.27 -39.30 -18.58
C ASP A 481 -4.13 -40.04 -19.30
N GLN A 482 -3.52 -41.02 -18.64
CA GLN A 482 -2.23 -41.60 -19.05
C GLN A 482 -2.33 -42.81 -19.98
N GLU A 483 -3.51 -43.21 -20.46
CA GLU A 483 -3.64 -44.50 -21.16
C GLU A 483 -3.87 -44.46 -22.68
N THR A 484 -4.08 -43.30 -23.30
CA THR A 484 -4.15 -43.24 -24.78
C THR A 484 -3.46 -41.98 -25.31
N GLY A 485 -2.19 -42.10 -25.68
CA GLY A 485 -1.40 -41.02 -26.28
C GLY A 485 -1.88 -40.63 -27.68
N ALA A 486 -3.02 -39.94 -27.77
CA ALA A 486 -3.53 -39.35 -29.00
C ALA A 486 -4.17 -37.98 -28.73
N ILE A 487 -3.62 -36.92 -29.34
CA ILE A 487 -4.27 -35.61 -29.46
C ILE A 487 -5.23 -35.71 -30.65
N GLY A 488 -6.50 -35.94 -30.37
CA GLY A 488 -7.57 -36.00 -31.37
C GLY A 488 -8.41 -34.73 -31.40
N GLY A 489 -8.38 -34.02 -32.53
CA GLY A 489 -9.57 -33.35 -33.06
C GLY A 489 -9.71 -31.84 -32.88
N LEU A 490 -8.91 -31.04 -33.60
CA LEU A 490 -9.39 -29.77 -34.14
C LEU A 490 -9.78 -30.02 -35.60
N SER A 491 -11.09 -30.10 -35.87
CA SER A 491 -11.62 -29.98 -37.24
C SER A 491 -11.73 -28.49 -37.58
N GLY A 492 -11.19 -28.14 -38.75
CA GLY A 492 -10.87 -26.77 -39.11
C GLY A 492 -12.00 -25.96 -39.73
N ARG A 493 -11.75 -24.66 -39.90
CA ARG A 493 -11.44 -24.02 -41.19
C ARG A 493 -11.04 -22.54 -40.99
N PRO A 494 -10.37 -21.93 -41.97
CA PRO A 494 -9.60 -20.69 -41.79
C PRO A 494 -10.36 -19.45 -42.29
N CYS A 495 -10.07 -18.29 -41.71
CA CYS A 495 -10.24 -17.01 -42.40
C CYS A 495 -8.97 -16.15 -42.25
N LEU A 496 -8.43 -15.84 -43.42
CA LEU A 496 -7.43 -14.85 -43.75
C LEU A 496 -7.83 -13.42 -43.33
N GLN A 497 -6.81 -12.57 -43.14
CA GLN A 497 -6.82 -11.09 -43.18
C GLN A 497 -7.61 -10.42 -42.03
N HIS A 498 -7.12 -9.40 -41.30
CA HIS A 498 -6.26 -8.28 -41.65
C HIS A 498 -5.59 -7.69 -40.41
#